data_AF-A0A933A206-F1
#
_entry.id   AF-A0A933A206-F1
#
_cell.length_a   1.000
_cell.length_b   1.000
_cell.length_c   1.000
_cell.angle_alpha   90.00
_cell.angle_beta   90.00
_cell.angle_gamma   90.00
#
_symmetry.space_group_name_H-M   'P 1'
#
loop_
_entity.id
_entity.type
_entity.pdbx_description
1 polymer ?
#
loop_
_entity_poly.entity_id
_entity_poly.type
_entity_poly.pdbx_seq_one_letter_code
_entity_poly.pdbx_strand_id
1 'polypeptide(L)'
;MGRVEESIVELEAIARADRGLLGDLPNGLALTILHDFLTDFGSFNPNTREGLAAVHGRISIILGGRVTTACAPSEAGARGGPRLRDAG
;
A
#
# COMPACT_ATOMS: atom_id res chain seq x y z
N MET A 1 -3.04 12.54 -15.75
CA MET A 1 -2.87 11.15 -15.26
C MET A 1 -3.02 11.18 -13.76
N GLY A 2 -3.85 10.30 -13.20
CA GLY A 2 -4.18 10.33 -11.77
C GLY A 2 -3.06 9.73 -10.93
N ARG A 3 -2.80 10.27 -9.73
CA ARG A 3 -1.79 9.75 -8.77
C ARG A 3 -1.90 8.24 -8.48
N VAL A 4 -3.09 7.67 -8.65
CA VAL A 4 -3.37 6.25 -8.45
C VAL A 4 -2.81 5.38 -9.58
N GLU A 5 -2.99 5.79 -10.85
CA GLU A 5 -2.49 5.04 -12.00
C GLU A 5 -0.96 4.97 -11.99
N GLU A 6 -0.31 6.10 -11.68
CA GLU A 6 1.14 6.19 -11.50
C GLU A 6 1.63 5.27 -10.38
N SER A 7 0.94 5.28 -9.22
CA SER A 7 1.29 4.39 -8.11
C SER A 7 1.14 2.91 -8.47
N ILE A 8 0.15 2.53 -9.29
CA ILE A 8 -0.01 1.15 -9.76
C ILE A 8 1.18 0.75 -10.62
N VAL A 9 1.56 1.58 -11.59
CA VAL A 9 2.68 1.31 -12.50
C VAL A 9 4.01 1.20 -11.74
N GLU A 10 4.25 2.08 -10.76
CA GLU A 10 5.45 2.01 -9.92
C GLU A 10 5.50 0.72 -9.10
N LEU A 11 4.39 0.32 -8.48
CA LEU A 11 4.33 -0.90 -7.70
C LEU A 11 4.47 -2.16 -8.58
N GLU A 12 3.90 -2.15 -9.78
CA GLU A 12 4.13 -3.20 -10.76
C GLU A 12 5.60 -3.29 -11.17
N ALA A 13 6.27 -2.14 -11.39
CA ALA A 13 7.68 -2.10 -11.74
C ALA A 13 8.55 -2.69 -10.62
N ILE A 14 8.24 -2.37 -9.36
CA ILE A 14 8.92 -2.96 -8.20
C ILE A 14 8.68 -4.47 -8.15
N ALA A 15 7.46 -4.95 -8.38
CA ALA A 15 7.17 -6.39 -8.38
C ALA A 15 7.94 -7.14 -9.48
N ARG A 16 8.18 -6.52 -10.64
CA ARG A 16 8.90 -7.12 -11.78
C ARG A 16 10.42 -6.94 -11.74
N ALA A 17 10.93 -6.10 -10.86
CA ALA A 17 12.36 -5.83 -10.75
C ALA A 17 13.12 -7.04 -10.20
N ASP A 18 14.41 -7.15 -10.53
CA ASP A 18 15.29 -8.10 -9.87
C ASP A 18 15.44 -7.72 -8.39
N ARG A 19 15.21 -8.68 -7.49
CA ARG A 19 15.25 -8.45 -6.05
C ARG A 19 16.64 -8.02 -5.56
N GLY A 20 17.71 -8.53 -6.16
CA GLY A 20 19.08 -8.14 -5.85
C GLY A 20 19.33 -6.69 -6.23
N LEU A 21 18.94 -6.30 -7.44
CA LEU A 21 19.01 -4.91 -7.91
C LEU A 21 18.26 -3.95 -6.99
N LEU A 22 17.08 -4.32 -6.49
CA LEU A 22 16.37 -3.51 -5.51
C LEU A 22 17.16 -3.35 -4.21
N GLY A 23 17.79 -4.43 -3.72
CA GLY A 23 18.60 -4.42 -2.51
C GLY A 23 19.83 -3.51 -2.56
N ASP A 24 20.38 -3.27 -3.74
CA ASP A 24 21.57 -2.44 -3.95
C ASP A 24 21.26 -0.92 -3.94
N LEU A 25 19.99 -0.53 -3.97
CA LEU A 25 19.58 0.87 -3.96
C LEU A 25 19.69 1.50 -2.56
N PRO A 26 19.80 2.84 -2.45
CA PRO A 26 19.85 3.53 -1.14
C PRO A 26 18.64 3.25 -0.24
N ASN A 27 17.48 3.00 -0.83
CA ASN A 27 16.24 2.58 -0.17
C ASN A 27 15.97 1.08 -0.32
N GLY A 28 17.00 0.28 -0.58
CA GLY A 28 16.87 -1.09 -1.04
C GLY A 28 16.22 -2.03 -0.05
N LEU A 29 16.42 -1.85 1.25
CA LEU A 29 15.70 -2.63 2.26
C LEU A 29 14.17 -2.46 2.13
N ALA A 30 13.69 -1.23 1.98
CA ALA A 30 12.27 -0.95 1.85
C ALA A 30 11.71 -1.50 0.53
N LEU A 31 12.47 -1.36 -0.57
CA LEU A 31 12.07 -1.89 -1.88
C LEU A 31 12.03 -3.41 -1.90
N THR A 32 12.99 -4.09 -1.26
CA THR A 32 13.01 -5.55 -1.15
C THR A 32 11.86 -6.07 -0.30
N ILE A 33 11.54 -5.42 0.82
CA ILE A 33 10.35 -5.77 1.63
C ILE A 33 9.07 -5.60 0.81
N LEU A 34 8.96 -4.51 0.05
CA LEU A 34 7.81 -4.25 -0.80
C LEU A 34 7.71 -5.26 -1.94
N HIS A 35 8.82 -5.60 -2.60
CA HIS A 35 8.89 -6.66 -3.61
C HIS A 35 8.44 -8.00 -3.03
N ASP A 36 8.95 -8.40 -1.87
CA ASP A 36 8.60 -9.68 -1.23
C ASP A 36 7.12 -9.70 -0.83
N PHE A 37 6.61 -8.58 -0.32
CA PHE A 37 5.18 -8.42 -0.07
C PHE A 37 4.34 -8.46 -1.34
N LEU A 38 4.81 -7.94 -2.48
CA LEU A 38 4.03 -7.97 -3.72
C LEU A 38 4.04 -9.35 -4.38
N THR A 39 5.18 -10.04 -4.34
CA THR A 39 5.44 -11.31 -5.05
C THR A 39 5.27 -12.57 -4.21
N ASP A 40 4.98 -12.43 -2.91
CA ASP A 40 4.89 -13.55 -1.97
C ASP A 40 6.19 -14.32 -1.84
N PHE A 41 7.26 -13.55 -1.59
CA PHE A 41 8.62 -14.06 -1.59
C PHE A 41 8.97 -14.82 -2.89
N GLY A 42 8.49 -14.32 -4.02
CA GLY A 42 8.70 -14.90 -5.35
C GLY A 42 7.73 -16.02 -5.74
N SER A 43 6.77 -16.40 -4.89
CA SER A 43 5.78 -17.44 -5.23
C SER A 43 4.85 -17.02 -6.39
N PHE A 44 4.61 -15.72 -6.56
CA PHE A 44 3.88 -15.17 -7.69
C PHE A 44 4.84 -14.60 -8.73
N ASN A 45 4.83 -15.17 -9.93
CA ASN A 45 5.58 -14.64 -11.06
C ASN A 45 4.81 -13.48 -11.72
N PRO A 46 5.25 -12.22 -11.58
CA PRO A 46 4.56 -11.02 -12.09
C PRO A 46 4.55 -10.92 -13.63
N ASN A 47 5.30 -11.77 -14.32
CA ASN A 47 5.33 -11.86 -15.78
C ASN A 47 4.32 -12.87 -16.33
N THR A 48 3.59 -13.57 -15.46
CA THR A 48 2.47 -14.44 -15.83
C THR A 48 1.15 -13.73 -15.55
N ARG A 49 0.08 -14.12 -16.27
CA ARG A 49 -1.26 -13.55 -16.05
C ARG A 49 -1.75 -13.79 -14.62
N GLU A 50 -1.56 -15.00 -14.09
CA GLU A 50 -2.00 -15.40 -12.75
C GLU A 50 -1.19 -14.67 -11.67
N GLY A 51 0.14 -14.64 -11.78
CA GLY A 51 0.97 -13.93 -10.82
C GLY A 51 0.75 -12.41 -10.87
N LEU A 52 0.51 -11.83 -12.05
CA LEU A 52 0.15 -10.42 -12.15
C LEU A 52 -1.19 -10.11 -11.47
N ALA A 53 -2.21 -10.98 -11.64
CA ALA A 53 -3.48 -10.83 -10.94
C ALA A 53 -3.30 -10.87 -9.40
N ALA A 54 -2.45 -11.77 -8.89
CA ALA A 54 -2.12 -11.84 -7.47
C ALA A 54 -1.40 -10.58 -6.96
N VAL A 55 -0.42 -10.08 -7.72
CA VAL A 55 0.28 -8.81 -7.43
C VAL A 55 -0.69 -7.64 -7.39
N HIS A 56 -1.63 -7.53 -8.35
CA HIS A 56 -2.63 -6.46 -8.36
C HIS A 56 -3.56 -6.51 -7.13
N GLY A 57 -3.88 -7.72 -6.64
CA GLY A 57 -4.60 -7.88 -5.37
C GLY A 57 -3.85 -7.23 -4.20
N ARG A 58 -2.53 -7.40 -4.14
CA ARG A 58 -1.68 -6.82 -3.08
C ARG A 58 -1.43 -5.32 -3.26
N ILE A 59 -1.29 -4.85 -4.49
CA ILE A 59 -1.29 -3.41 -4.81
C ILE A 59 -2.57 -2.76 -4.30
N SER A 60 -3.72 -3.40 -4.50
CA SER A 60 -5.01 -2.90 -4.01
C SER A 60 -5.06 -2.77 -2.48
N ILE A 61 -4.38 -3.66 -1.74
CA ILE A 61 -4.25 -3.55 -0.27
C ILE A 61 -3.41 -2.32 0.10
N ILE A 62 -2.27 -2.10 -0.55
CA ILE A 62 -1.39 -0.94 -0.28
C ILE A 62 -2.13 0.37 -0.57
N LEU A 63 -2.79 0.45 -1.72
CA LEU A 63 -3.50 1.67 -2.13
C LEU A 63 -4.78 1.87 -1.33
N GLY A 64 -5.51 0.81 -1.01
CA GLY A 64 -6.66 0.84 -0.11
C GLY A 64 -6.28 1.34 1.29
N GLY A 65 -5.16 0.86 1.84
CA GLY A 65 -4.61 1.35 3.11
C GLY A 65 -4.16 2.83 3.05
N ARG A 66 -3.63 3.28 1.92
CA ARG A 66 -3.31 4.70 1.69
C ARG A 66 -4.57 5.57 1.65
N VAL A 67 -5.65 5.09 1.02
CA VAL A 67 -6.94 5.80 0.97
C VAL A 67 -7.55 5.90 2.36
N THR A 68 -7.52 4.82 3.16
CA THR A 68 -8.07 4.84 4.54
C THR A 68 -7.27 5.74 5.47
N THR A 69 -5.94 5.82 5.30
CA THR A 69 -5.09 6.71 6.12
C THR A 69 -5.21 8.17 5.69
N ALA A 70 -5.37 8.45 4.40
CA ALA A 70 -5.54 9.81 3.87
C ALA A 70 -6.94 10.40 4.14
N CYS A 71 -7.95 9.55 4.36
CA CYS A 71 -9.30 9.95 4.78
C CYS A 71 -9.56 9.75 6.27
N ALA A 72 -8.53 9.57 7.11
CA ALA A 72 -8.73 9.72 8.55
C ALA A 72 -9.17 11.17 8.81
N PRO A 73 -10.43 11.44 9.21
CA PRO A 73 -10.80 12.78 9.61
C PRO A 73 -9.86 13.16 10.75
N SER A 74 -9.18 14.29 10.59
CA SER A 74 -8.37 14.88 11.63
C SER A 74 -9.31 15.32 12.76
N GLU A 75 -9.71 14.40 13.63
CA GLU A 75 -10.38 14.71 14.89
C GLU A 75 -9.35 15.15 15.94
N ALA A 76 -8.46 16.06 15.52
CA ALA A 76 -7.65 16.87 16.40
C ALA A 76 -8.37 18.20 16.61
N GLY A 77 -9.49 18.21 17.33
CA GLY A 77 -10.16 19.48 17.61
C GLY A 77 -11.59 19.46 18.15
N ALA A 78 -11.90 18.69 19.19
CA ALA A 78 -12.97 19.06 20.13
C ALA A 78 -12.85 18.31 21.46
N ARG A 79 -11.88 18.71 22.29
CA ARG A 79 -12.07 18.63 23.73
C ARG A 79 -13.16 19.64 24.11
N GLY A 80 -14.32 19.14 24.53
CA GLY A 80 -15.37 19.92 25.17
C GLY A 80 -16.27 18.99 25.98
N GLY A 81 -16.13 19.03 27.30
CA GLY A 81 -16.71 18.09 28.26
C GLY A 81 -18.25 18.15 28.45
N PRO A 82 -18.73 17.53 29.54
CA PRO A 82 -20.01 16.81 29.60
C PRO A 82 -21.20 17.71 29.94
N ARG A 83 -22.40 17.31 29.51
CA ARG A 83 -23.64 17.76 30.16
C ARG A 83 -24.56 16.58 30.45
N LEU A 84 -24.81 16.43 31.75
CA LEU A 84 -25.93 15.76 32.39
C LEU A 84 -27.29 16.20 31.79
N ARG A 85 -28.29 15.34 32.04
CA ARG A 85 -29.77 15.56 32.04
C ARG A 85 -30.45 15.52 30.66
N ASP A 86 -31.61 14.90 30.48
CA ASP A 86 -32.72 14.62 31.42
C ASP A 86 -33.41 13.27 31.17
N ALA A 87 -33.98 12.74 32.25
CA ALA A 87 -35.01 11.72 32.24
C ALA A 87 -36.37 12.35 31.85
N GLY A 88 -37.16 11.60 31.06
CA GLY A 88 -38.57 11.86 30.78
C GLY A 88 -39.26 10.53 30.53
#